data_AF-A0A661UT22-F1
#
_entry.id   AF-A0A661UT22-F1
#
_cell.length_a   1.000
_cell.length_b   1.000
_cell.length_c   1.000
_cell.angle_alpha   90.00
_cell.angle_beta   90.00
_cell.angle_gamma   90.00
#
_symmetry.space_group_name_H-M   'P 1'
#
loop_
_entity.id
_entity.type
_entity.pdbx_description
1 polymer ?
#
loop_
_entity_poly.entity_id
_entity_poly.type
_entity_poly.pdbx_seq_one_letter_code
_entity_poly.pdbx_strand_id
1 'polypeptide(L)' 'MTEATQCHVCGEAIAPDRAATCNNCHEPFHLRTRQDQDGTDCGDVWINEQHLSLDFACADCLGKGSKEPAVGQGH' A
#
# COMPACT_ATOMS: atom_id res chain seq x y z
N MET A 1 -16.69 15.46 10.68
CA MET A 1 -16.13 14.34 11.47
C MET A 1 -15.22 13.62 10.50
N THR A 2 -13.90 13.70 10.69
CA THR A 2 -12.95 13.07 9.77
C THR A 2 -12.70 11.67 10.31
N GLU A 3 -13.33 10.67 9.72
CA GLU A 3 -13.12 9.27 10.09
C GLU A 3 -11.66 8.92 9.78
N ALA A 4 -10.90 8.55 10.81
CA ALA A 4 -9.50 8.16 10.65
C ALA A 4 -9.46 6.76 10.03
N THR A 5 -9.08 6.68 8.76
CA THR A 5 -8.93 5.42 8.03
C THR A 5 -7.67 4.70 8.53
N GLN A 6 -7.75 3.40 8.83
CA GLN A 6 -6.59 2.61 9.27
C GLN A 6 -5.96 1.88 8.09
N CYS A 7 -4.63 1.77 8.05
CA CYS A 7 -3.94 1.00 7.02
C CYS A 7 -4.05 -0.49 7.29
N HIS A 8 -4.54 -1.23 6.30
CA HIS A 8 -4.65 -2.69 6.37
C HIS A 8 -3.30 -3.39 6.52
N VAL A 9 -2.24 -2.83 5.94
CA VAL A 9 -0.91 -3.47 5.89
C VAL A 9 -0.12 -3.28 7.19
N CYS A 10 -0.04 -2.05 7.71
CA CYS A 10 0.76 -1.75 8.90
C CYS A 10 -0.08 -1.52 10.18
N GLY A 11 -1.40 -1.36 10.06
CA GLY A 11 -2.30 -1.11 11.19
C GLY A 11 -2.29 0.32 11.73
N GLU A 12 -1.45 1.23 11.19
CA GLU A 12 -1.40 2.62 11.63
C GLU A 12 -2.51 3.47 11.00
N ALA A 13 -2.83 4.60 11.64
CA ALA A 13 -3.79 5.55 11.09
C ALA A 13 -3.25 6.20 9.80
N ILE A 14 -4.14 6.42 8.84
CA ILE A 14 -3.88 7.07 7.57
C ILE A 14 -4.58 8.43 7.57
N ALA A 15 -3.85 9.47 7.17
CA ALA A 15 -4.47 10.74 6.83
C ALA A 15 -5.33 10.60 5.56
N PRO A 16 -6.52 11.20 5.47
CA PRO A 16 -7.40 11.03 4.31
C PRO A 16 -6.76 11.37 2.96
N ASP A 17 -5.82 12.32 2.91
CA ASP A 17 -5.07 12.71 1.70
C ASP A 17 -3.94 11.73 1.32
N ARG A 18 -3.69 10.72 2.16
CA ARG A 18 -2.62 9.72 2.04
C ARG A 18 -3.15 8.28 2.00
N ALA A 19 -4.46 8.13 1.82
CA ALA A 19 -5.12 6.84 1.71
C ALA A 19 -5.38 6.49 0.25
N ALA A 20 -5.05 5.26 -0.14
CA ALA A 20 -5.53 4.63 -1.36
C ALA A 20 -6.29 3.35 -1.00
N THR A 21 -7.21 2.94 -1.87
CA THR A 21 -7.97 1.69 -1.71
C THR A 21 -7.38 0.65 -2.65
N CYS A 22 -7.10 -0.56 -2.15
CA CYS A 22 -6.59 -1.63 -2.99
C CYS A 22 -7.68 -2.15 -3.93
N ASN A 23 -7.38 -2.28 -5.23
CA ASN A 23 -8.30 -2.79 -6.24
C ASN A 23 -8.64 -4.29 -6.06
N ASN A 24 -7.86 -5.03 -5.25
CA ASN A 24 -8.05 -6.46 -5.03
C ASN A 24 -8.82 -6.77 -3.74
N CYS A 25 -8.35 -6.27 -2.58
CA CYS A 25 -9.01 -6.53 -1.29
C CYS A 25 -9.99 -5.45 -0.86
N HIS A 26 -10.04 -4.31 -1.56
CA HIS A 26 -10.86 -3.13 -1.23
C HIS A 26 -10.56 -2.47 0.12
N GLU A 27 -9.45 -2.85 0.75
CA GLU A 27 -9.02 -2.28 2.02
C GLU A 27 -8.12 -1.05 1.78
N PRO A 28 -8.17 -0.06 2.69
CA PRO A 28 -7.33 1.13 2.62
C PRO A 28 -5.87 0.86 3.02
N PHE A 29 -4.92 1.54 2.36
CA PHE A 29 -3.49 1.48 2.65
C PHE A 29 -2.79 2.83 2.45
N HIS A 30 -1.60 3.01 3.04
CA HIS A 30 -0.79 4.21 2.85
C HIS A 30 -0.24 4.29 1.42
N LEU A 31 -0.49 5.41 0.75
CA LEU A 31 0.12 5.72 -0.54
C LEU A 31 0.48 7.20 -0.62
N ARG A 32 1.72 7.50 -0.98
CA ARG A 32 2.16 8.85 -1.32
C ARG A 32 1.69 9.23 -2.71
N THR A 33 0.63 10.02 -2.77
CA THR A 33 0.12 10.62 -4.01
C THR A 33 1.01 11.75 -4.54
N ARG A 34 1.93 12.26 -3.70
CA ARG A 34 2.82 13.37 -3.98
C ARG A 34 4.26 13.02 -3.64
N GLN A 35 5.18 13.36 -4.54
CA GLN A 35 6.62 13.11 -4.38
C GLN A 35 7.29 14.05 -3.36
N ASP A 36 6.70 15.21 -3.10
CA ASP A 36 7.21 16.19 -2.13
C ASP A 36 6.79 15.93 -0.68
N GLN A 37 6.03 14.86 -0.43
CA GLN A 37 5.57 14.52 0.91
C GLN A 37 6.33 13.33 1.49
N ASP A 38 6.83 13.50 2.71
CA ASP A 38 7.34 12.40 3.52
C ASP A 38 6.21 11.45 3.92
N GLY A 39 6.50 10.14 3.86
CA GLY A 39 5.55 9.10 4.21
C GLY A 39 6.01 7.70 3.80
N THR A 40 5.30 6.70 4.32
CA THR A 40 5.48 5.29 4.00
C THR A 40 4.52 4.90 2.88
N ASP A 41 4.98 4.07 1.94
CA ASP A 41 4.12 3.42 0.96
C ASP A 41 3.89 1.97 1.39
N CYS A 42 2.65 1.63 1.70
CA CYS A 42 2.23 0.27 2.06
C CYS A 42 1.69 -0.50 0.85
N GLY A 43 2.03 -0.06 -0.35
CA GLY A 43 1.58 -0.65 -1.62
C GLY A 43 2.19 0.08 -2.79
N ASP A 44 1.71 -0.24 -4.00
CA ASP A 44 2.17 0.35 -5.23
C ASP A 44 1.00 0.83 -6.10
N VAL A 45 1.32 1.77 -6.98
CA VAL A 45 0.44 2.25 -8.05
C VAL A 45 1.18 2.17 -9.38
N TRP A 46 0.52 1.67 -10.42
CA TRP A 46 1.07 1.62 -11.77
C TRP A 46 0.00 1.88 -12.82
N ILE A 47 0.43 2.23 -14.02
CA ILE A 47 -0.46 2.31 -15.18
C ILE A 47 -0.65 0.90 -15.71
N ASN A 48 -1.88 0.42 -15.71
CA ASN A 48 -2.27 -0.79 -16.42
C ASN A 48 -2.47 -0.45 -17.89
N GLU A 49 -1.49 -0.82 -18.72
CA GLU A 49 -1.50 -0.50 -20.15
C GLU A 49 -2.64 -1.18 -20.92
N GLN A 50 -3.16 -2.31 -20.43
CA GLN A 50 -4.26 -3.02 -21.07
C GLN A 50 -5.59 -2.27 -20.91
N HIS A 51 -5.80 -1.66 -19.75
CA HIS A 51 -7.04 -0.97 -19.42
C HIS A 51 -6.90 0.56 -19.42
N LEU A 52 -5.70 1.08 -19.68
CA LEU A 52 -5.34 2.50 -19.61
C LEU A 52 -5.81 3.16 -18.31
N SER A 53 -5.66 2.44 -17.20
CA SER A 53 -6.10 2.84 -15.86
C SER A 53 -4.94 2.86 -14.87
N LEU A 54 -5.12 3.56 -13.75
CA LEU A 54 -4.25 3.40 -12.59
C LEU A 54 -4.76 2.21 -11.76
N ASP A 55 -3.89 1.24 -11.52
CA ASP A 55 -4.14 0.14 -10.59
C ASP A 55 -3.41 0.40 -9.27
N PHE A 56 -4.13 0.17 -8.18
CA PHE A 56 -3.64 0.35 -6.81
C PHE A 56 -3.66 -1.00 -6.10
N ALA A 57 -2.53 -1.40 -5.53
CA ALA A 57 -2.48 -2.64 -4.76
C ALA A 57 -1.65 -2.49 -3.49
N CYS A 58 -2.20 -2.97 -2.38
CA CYS A 58 -1.48 -3.04 -1.12
C CYS A 58 -0.38 -4.11 -1.16
N ALA A 59 0.63 -3.97 -0.30
CA ALA A 59 1.76 -4.88 -0.24
C ALA A 59 1.33 -6.34 0.01
N ASP A 60 0.29 -6.58 0.83
CA ASP A 60 -0.21 -7.93 1.08
C ASP A 60 -0.76 -8.60 -0.18
N CYS A 61 -1.57 -7.88 -0.97
CA CYS A 61 -2.09 -8.38 -2.24
C CYS A 61 -1.00 -8.58 -3.30
N LEU A 62 0.07 -7.78 -3.23
CA LEU A 62 1.24 -7.92 -4.10
C LEU A 62 2.19 -9.04 -3.65
N GLY A 63 1.93 -9.71 -2.52
CA GLY A 63 2.86 -10.68 -1.94
C GLY A 63 4.16 -10.05 -1.43
N LYS A 64 4.14 -8.74 -1.18
CA LYS A 64 5.22 -7.93 -0.60
C LYS A 64 5.06 -7.76 0.91
N GLY A 65 3.99 -8.31 1.49
CA GLY A 65 3.68 -8.31 2.92
C GLY A 65 4.78 -8.95 3.77
N SER A 66 5.10 -8.32 4.89
CA SER A 66 6.34 -8.46 5.66
C SER A 66 6.64 -9.87 6.22
N LYS A 67 7.60 -10.56 5.61
CA LYS A 67 8.85 -11.08 6.22
C LYS A 67 9.51 -11.98 5.18
N GLU A 68 10.49 -11.44 4.48
CA GLU A 68 11.59 -12.28 4.00
C GLU A 68 12.06 -13.17 5.18
N PRO A 69 12.01 -14.51 5.08
CA PRO A 69 12.73 -15.32 6.04
C PRO A 69 14.20 -14.92 5.88
N ALA A 70 14.86 -14.52 6.97
CA ALA A 70 16.27 -14.16 6.96
C ALA A 70 17.06 -15.26 6.22
N VAL A 71 17.48 -14.97 4.99
CA VAL A 71 18.27 -15.92 4.21
C VAL A 71 19.68 -15.88 4.81
N GLY A 72 19.92 -16.82 5.72
CA GLY A 72 21.13 -16.79 6.55
C GLY A 72 21.14 -17.81 7.67
N GLN A 73 20.82 -19.07 7.41
CA GLN A 73 21.19 -20.16 8.33
C GLN A 73 21.50 -21.47 7.57
N GLY A 74 22.77 -21.61 7.20
CA GLY A 74 23.49 -22.89 7.11
C GLY A 74 23.28 -23.77 5.89
N HIS A 75 24.37 -24.07 5.19
CA HIS A 75 25.01 -25.40 5.20
C HIS A 75 26.49 -25.24 4.81
#